data_AF-A0A8K0IB00-F1
#
_entry.id   AF-A0A8K0IB00-F1
#
_cell.length_a   1.000
_cell.length_b   1.000
_cell.length_c   1.000
_cell.angle_alpha   90.00
_cell.angle_beta   90.00
_cell.angle_gamma   90.00
#
_symmetry.space_group_name_H-M   'P 1'
#
loop_
_entity.id
_entity.type
_entity.pdbx_description
1 polymer ?
#
loop_
_entity_poly.entity_id
_entity_poly.type
_entity_poly.pdbx_seq_one_letter_code
_entity_poly.pdbx_strand_id
1 'polypeptide(L)'
;MNGTKRQKQKEALALKLKLRPRQVEVWFQNRRARTKLKQTEMECEYLKRCFGSLTEENRRLQREVEELRALRVAPPTILSPHTRQPMPASSLTMCPRCERLTSTPRAAATSTAATSTRLPSTSPFLSRSHHSSSAAC
;
A
#
# COMPACT_ATOMS: atom_id res chain seq x y z
N MET A 1 -43.13 16.57 16.38
CA MET A 1 -43.71 17.34 17.51
C MET A 1 -42.72 17.61 18.67
N ASN A 2 -41.40 17.58 18.46
CA ASN A 2 -40.40 17.70 19.54
C ASN A 2 -39.85 19.12 19.78
N GLY A 3 -40.17 20.08 18.91
CA GLY A 3 -39.68 21.47 19.00
C GLY A 3 -40.35 22.29 20.10
N THR A 4 -41.67 22.14 20.27
CA THR A 4 -42.51 22.95 21.17
C THR A 4 -42.26 22.67 22.65
N LYS A 5 -42.02 21.40 23.04
CA LYS A 5 -41.70 21.05 24.44
C LYS A 5 -40.34 21.63 24.88
N ARG A 6 -39.37 21.64 23.98
CA ARG A 6 -38.03 22.21 24.21
C ARG A 6 -38.06 23.73 24.31
N GLN A 7 -38.96 24.38 23.57
CA GLN A 7 -39.12 25.84 23.62
C GLN A 7 -39.68 26.31 24.97
N LYS A 8 -40.74 25.66 25.47
CA LYS A 8 -41.30 25.94 26.80
C LYS A 8 -40.27 25.77 27.93
N GLN A 9 -39.40 24.76 27.82
CA GLN A 9 -38.30 24.56 28.78
C GLN A 9 -37.26 25.69 28.74
N LYS A 10 -36.93 26.21 27.55
CA LYS A 10 -36.01 27.35 27.41
C LYS A 10 -36.60 28.64 27.98
N GLU A 11 -37.90 28.86 27.77
CA GLU A 11 -38.62 30.03 28.31
C GLU A 11 -38.71 29.98 29.84
N ALA A 12 -39.07 28.81 30.40
CA ALA A 12 -39.06 28.62 31.85
C ALA A 12 -37.65 28.83 32.45
N LEU A 13 -36.60 28.36 31.76
CA LEU A 13 -35.22 28.58 32.18
C LEU A 13 -34.81 30.05 32.10
N ALA A 14 -35.23 30.76 31.05
CA ALA A 14 -34.98 32.19 30.89
C ALA A 14 -35.61 33.01 32.03
N LEU A 15 -36.87 32.71 32.37
CA LEU A 15 -37.56 33.31 33.51
C LEU A 15 -36.85 33.02 34.85
N LYS A 16 -36.51 31.75 35.11
CA LYS A 16 -35.82 31.33 36.35
C LYS A 16 -34.46 32.00 36.53
N LEU A 17 -33.71 32.18 35.44
CA LEU A 17 -32.39 32.81 35.44
C LEU A 17 -32.44 34.33 35.26
N LYS A 18 -33.64 34.92 35.09
CA LYS A 18 -33.84 36.35 34.76
C LYS A 18 -33.03 36.80 33.54
N LEU A 19 -32.97 35.93 32.53
CA LEU A 19 -32.30 36.18 31.25
C LEU A 19 -33.33 36.32 30.12
N ARG A 20 -32.92 36.96 29.02
CA ARG A 20 -33.74 36.98 27.80
C ARG A 20 -33.76 35.57 27.18
N PRO A 21 -34.90 35.08 26.66
CA PRO A 21 -34.98 33.78 25.98
C PRO A 21 -33.92 33.56 24.90
N ARG A 22 -33.57 34.63 24.18
CA ARG A 22 -32.49 34.63 23.19
C ARG A 22 -31.11 34.32 23.78
N GLN A 23 -30.79 34.80 24.99
CA GLN A 23 -29.50 34.49 25.64
C GLN A 23 -29.41 33.00 25.98
N VAL A 24 -30.49 32.41 26.47
CA VAL A 24 -30.57 30.98 26.73
C VAL A 24 -30.39 30.19 25.42
N GLU A 25 -31.05 30.63 24.35
CA GLU A 25 -30.91 29.99 23.04
C GLU A 25 -29.46 30.01 22.52
N VAL A 26 -28.82 31.18 22.52
CA VAL A 26 -27.43 31.35 22.09
C VAL A 26 -26.48 30.55 22.99
N TRP A 27 -26.72 30.51 24.30
CA TRP A 27 -25.94 29.69 25.21
C TRP A 27 -25.97 28.20 24.84
N PHE A 28 -27.16 27.65 24.53
CA PHE A 28 -27.29 26.27 24.06
C PHE A 28 -26.64 26.05 22.70
N GLN A 29 -26.74 27.01 21.78
CA GLN A 29 -26.05 26.95 20.49
C GLN A 29 -24.53 26.91 20.69
N ASN A 30 -23.99 27.84 21.48
CA ASN A 30 -22.56 27.92 21.80
C ASN A 30 -22.07 26.69 22.56
N ARG A 31 -22.91 26.08 23.42
CA ARG A 31 -22.58 24.82 24.08
C ARG A 31 -22.43 23.69 23.07
N ARG A 32 -23.39 23.54 22.14
CA ARG A 32 -23.30 22.54 21.06
C ARG A 32 -22.12 22.79 20.14
N ALA A 33 -21.87 24.05 19.77
CA ALA A 33 -20.74 24.45 18.94
C ALA A 33 -19.40 24.09 19.61
N ARG A 34 -19.25 24.39 20.91
CA ARG A 34 -18.05 24.00 21.68
C ARG A 34 -17.85 22.48 21.74
N THR A 35 -18.91 21.71 21.96
CA THR A 35 -18.81 20.24 21.94
C THR A 35 -18.42 19.73 20.55
N LYS A 36 -19.04 20.25 19.49
CA LYS A 36 -18.71 19.87 18.11
C LYS A 36 -17.26 20.22 17.78
N LEU A 37 -16.80 21.42 18.15
CA LEU A 37 -15.42 21.86 17.93
C LEU A 37 -14.43 20.93 18.63
N LYS A 38 -14.63 20.65 19.93
CA LYS A 38 -13.77 19.72 20.68
C LYS A 38 -13.73 18.33 20.04
N GLN A 39 -14.88 17.83 19.58
CA GLN A 39 -14.96 16.55 18.88
C GLN A 39 -14.14 16.58 17.58
N THR A 40 -14.32 17.60 16.75
CA THR A 40 -13.57 17.73 15.49
C THR A 40 -12.06 17.91 15.71
N GLU A 41 -11.66 18.62 16.78
CA GLU A 41 -10.25 18.76 17.16
C GLU A 41 -9.64 17.40 17.52
N MET A 42 -10.34 16.60 18.34
CA MET A 42 -9.90 15.24 18.69
C MET A 42 -9.85 14.31 17.47
N GLU A 43 -10.85 14.37 16.58
CA GLU A 43 -10.88 13.60 15.33
C GLU A 43 -9.70 13.95 14.42
N CYS A 44 -9.40 15.25 14.27
CA CYS A 44 -8.25 15.71 13.51
C CYS A 44 -6.93 15.19 14.10
N GLU A 45 -6.76 15.26 15.42
CA GLU A 45 -5.56 14.74 16.08
C GLU A 45 -5.42 13.22 15.94
N TYR A 46 -6.52 12.48 16.02
CA TYR A 46 -6.54 11.05 15.76
C TYR A 46 -6.10 10.73 14.32
N LEU A 47 -6.70 11.39 13.32
CA LEU A 47 -6.37 11.19 11.92
C LEU A 47 -4.91 11.54 11.60
N LYS A 48 -4.36 12.61 12.19
CA LYS A 48 -2.94 12.96 12.06
C LYS A 48 -2.02 11.84 12.57
N ARG A 49 -2.34 11.23 13.71
CA ARG A 49 -1.56 10.10 14.26
C ARG A 49 -1.65 8.89 13.35
N CYS A 50 -2.84 8.54 12.86
CA CYS A 50 -3.02 7.45 11.92
C CYS A 50 -2.22 7.68 10.63
N PHE A 51 -2.25 8.89 10.08
CA PHE A 51 -1.48 9.25 8.90
C PHE A 51 0.03 9.12 9.14
N GLY A 52 0.53 9.61 10.27
CA GLY A 52 1.94 9.47 10.64
C GLY A 52 2.38 8.00 10.74
N SER A 53 1.56 7.16 11.40
CA SER A 53 1.82 5.72 11.51
C SER A 53 1.85 5.02 10.15
N LEU A 54 0.83 5.26 9.31
CA LEU A 54 0.77 4.71 7.95
C LEU A 54 1.93 5.17 7.07
N THR A 55 2.39 6.41 7.25
CA THR A 55 3.53 6.96 6.51
C THR A 55 4.83 6.23 6.88
N GLU A 56 5.07 6.02 8.18
CA GLU A 56 6.26 5.29 8.64
C GLU A 56 6.22 3.82 8.19
N GLU A 57 5.06 3.18 8.29
CA GLU A 57 4.86 1.81 7.82
C GLU A 57 5.12 1.70 6.32
N ASN A 58 4.60 2.64 5.51
CA ASN A 58 4.85 2.67 4.08
C ASN A 58 6.34 2.83 3.76
N ARG A 59 7.03 3.75 4.46
CA ARG A 59 8.47 3.96 4.34
C ARG A 59 9.27 2.70 4.73
N ARG A 60 8.84 1.97 5.77
CA ARG A 60 9.48 0.69 6.15
C ARG A 60 9.32 -0.35 5.04
N LEU A 61 8.09 -0.54 4.54
CA LEU A 61 7.81 -1.49 3.47
C LEU A 61 8.54 -1.14 2.17
N GLN A 62 8.68 0.15 1.83
CA GLN A 62 9.46 0.59 0.67
C GLN A 62 10.93 0.17 0.78
N ARG A 63 11.55 0.33 1.96
CA ARG A 63 12.92 -0.13 2.21
C ARG A 63 13.05 -1.65 2.06
N GLU A 64 12.12 -2.41 2.65
CA GLU A 64 12.09 -3.88 2.52
C GLU A 64 11.95 -4.31 1.04
N VAL A 65 11.11 -3.62 0.27
CA VAL A 65 10.97 -3.86 -1.17
C VAL A 65 12.26 -3.55 -1.94
N GLU A 66 12.93 -2.44 -1.64
CA GLU A 66 14.21 -2.08 -2.25
C GLU A 66 15.30 -3.09 -1.94
N GLU A 67 15.42 -3.53 -0.69
CA GLU A 67 16.38 -4.56 -0.25
C GLU A 67 16.12 -5.89 -0.97
N LEU A 68 14.87 -6.35 -1.02
CA LEU A 68 14.50 -7.57 -1.74
C LEU A 68 14.76 -7.46 -3.24
N ARG A 69 14.54 -6.27 -3.85
CA ARG A 69 14.88 -6.04 -5.25
C ARG A 69 16.39 -6.07 -5.48
N ALA A 70 17.19 -5.47 -4.60
CA ALA A 70 18.65 -5.51 -4.69
C ALA A 70 19.17 -6.95 -4.60
N LEU A 71 18.63 -7.76 -3.68
CA LEU A 71 18.96 -9.18 -3.55
C LEU A 71 18.57 -10.02 -4.77
N ARG A 72 17.47 -9.66 -5.45
CA ARG A 72 17.05 -10.34 -6.69
C ARG A 72 17.83 -9.90 -7.94
N VAL A 73 18.34 -8.66 -7.96
CA VAL A 73 19.06 -8.09 -9.10
C VAL A 73 20.55 -8.40 -9.06
N ALA A 74 21.16 -8.51 -7.88
CA ALA A 74 22.53 -9.00 -7.75
C ALA A 74 22.55 -10.51 -8.07
N PRO A 75 23.21 -10.96 -9.16
CA PRO A 75 23.38 -12.38 -9.40
C PRO A 75 24.10 -12.97 -8.18
N PRO A 76 23.56 -14.02 -7.52
CA PRO A 76 24.25 -14.60 -6.39
C PRO A 76 25.60 -15.05 -6.89
N THR A 77 26.69 -14.46 -6.38
CA THR A 77 28.03 -14.76 -6.85
C THR A 77 28.64 -15.68 -5.82
N ILE A 78 28.95 -16.91 -6.23
CA ILE A 78 29.53 -17.92 -5.34
C ILE A 78 30.99 -18.10 -5.74
N LEU A 79 31.86 -18.29 -4.76
CA LEU A 79 33.27 -18.60 -5.02
C LEU A 79 33.37 -20.04 -5.51
N SER A 80 33.94 -20.24 -6.69
CA SER A 80 34.19 -21.58 -7.23
C SER A 80 35.08 -22.39 -6.28
N PRO A 81 34.70 -23.62 -5.89
CA PRO A 81 35.51 -24.43 -4.96
C PRO A 81 36.88 -24.83 -5.52
N HIS A 82 37.06 -24.81 -6.85
CA HIS A 82 38.27 -25.31 -7.52
C HIS A 82 39.22 -24.18 -7.94
N THR A 83 38.66 -23.02 -8.31
CA THR A 83 39.45 -21.91 -8.86
C THR A 83 39.45 -20.66 -7.97
N ARG A 84 38.66 -20.63 -6.88
CA ARG A 84 38.44 -19.45 -6.00
C ARG A 84 38.07 -18.17 -6.76
N GLN A 85 37.51 -18.30 -7.95
CA GLN A 85 37.04 -17.18 -8.77
C GLN A 85 35.54 -16.92 -8.49
N PRO A 86 35.08 -15.66 -8.45
CA PRO A 86 33.66 -15.32 -8.34
C PRO A 86 32.89 -15.74 -9.61
N MET A 87 31.83 -16.54 -9.46
CA MET A 87 31.00 -17.03 -10.58
C MET A 87 29.51 -16.86 -10.27
N PRO A 88 28.64 -16.63 -11.28
CA PRO A 88 27.20 -16.51 -11.07
C PRO A 88 26.60 -17.86 -10.65
N ALA A 89 25.76 -17.87 -9.61
CA ALA A 89 25.10 -19.06 -9.06
C ALA A 89 24.22 -19.81 -10.06
N SER A 90 23.73 -19.13 -11.09
CA SER A 90 23.01 -19.74 -12.21
C SER A 90 23.85 -20.73 -13.04
N SER A 91 25.19 -20.70 -12.91
CA SER A 91 26.10 -21.67 -13.53
C SER A 91 26.22 -22.99 -12.77
N LEU A 92 25.69 -23.07 -11.54
CA LEU A 92 25.63 -24.29 -10.75
C LEU A 92 24.34 -25.03 -11.02
N THR A 93 24.46 -26.29 -11.45
CA THR A 93 23.32 -27.19 -11.62
C THR A 93 23.42 -28.29 -10.58
N MET A 94 22.32 -28.55 -9.88
CA MET A 94 22.21 -29.68 -8.95
C MET A 94 21.87 -30.95 -9.72
N CYS A 95 22.64 -32.01 -9.54
CA CYS A 95 22.30 -33.32 -10.09
C CYS A 95 21.28 -34.02 -9.17
N PRO A 96 20.05 -34.30 -9.62
CA PRO A 96 19.00 -34.90 -8.77
C PRO A 96 19.27 -36.37 -8.41
N ARG A 97 20.32 -36.99 -8.95
CA ARG A 97 20.67 -38.40 -8.72
C ARG A 97 21.75 -38.61 -7.64
N CYS A 98 22.57 -37.60 -7.37
CA CYS A 98 23.68 -37.71 -6.41
C CYS A 98 23.89 -36.46 -5.55
N GLU A 99 22.97 -35.49 -5.62
CA GLU A 99 22.97 -34.23 -4.87
C GLU A 99 24.25 -33.40 -5.01
N ARG A 100 25.05 -33.66 -6.05
CA ARG A 100 26.30 -32.96 -6.28
C ARG A 100 26.08 -31.71 -7.13
N LEU A 101 26.73 -30.62 -6.73
CA LEU A 101 26.81 -29.37 -7.48
C LEU A 101 27.83 -29.53 -8.62
N THR A 102 27.38 -29.37 -9.87
CA THR A 102 28.25 -29.31 -11.04
C THR A 102 28.26 -27.91 -11.63
N SER A 103 29.43 -27.40 -12.00
CA SER A 103 29.58 -26.15 -12.75
C SER A 103 29.51 -26.45 -14.25
N THR A 104 28.63 -25.77 -14.97
CA THR A 104 28.62 -25.85 -16.44
C THR A 104 29.60 -24.81 -17.00
N PRO A 105 30.65 -25.20 -17.75
CA PRO A 105 31.45 -24.23 -18.48
C PRO A 105 30.62 -23.67 -19.64
N ARG A 106 30.63 -22.34 -19.79
CA ARG A 106 30.06 -21.66 -20.96
C ARG A 106 30.80 -22.14 -22.22
N ALA A 107 30.23 -23.11 -22.92
CA ALA A 107 30.72 -23.53 -24.22
C ALA A 107 30.70 -22.32 -25.16
N ALA A 108 31.88 -21.98 -25.67
CA ALA A 108 32.05 -20.99 -26.71
C ALA A 108 31.16 -21.39 -27.90
N ALA A 109 30.28 -20.47 -28.30
CA ALA A 109 29.54 -20.58 -29.53
C ALA A 109 30.54 -20.75 -30.69
N THR A 110 30.49 -21.90 -31.35
CA THR A 110 31.11 -22.08 -32.66
C THR A 110 30.06 -22.69 -33.58
N SER A 111 29.78 -21.95 -34.64
CA SER A 111 28.76 -22.16 -35.66
C SER A 111 28.92 -23.48 -36.40
N THR A 112 27.81 -24.13 -36.78
CA THR A 112 27.64 -24.75 -38.10
C THR A 112 26.16 -24.82 -38.45
N ALA A 113 25.85 -24.38 -39.67
CA ALA A 113 24.52 -24.17 -40.23
C ALA A 113 23.95 -25.42 -40.91
N ALA A 114 22.62 -25.53 -40.97
CA ALA A 114 21.89 -26.20 -42.05
C ALA A 114 20.44 -25.67 -42.18
N THR A 115 20.25 -24.88 -43.24
CA THR A 115 19.11 -24.62 -44.16
C THR A 115 17.99 -25.70 -44.13
N SER A 116 16.68 -25.51 -44.34
CA SER A 116 15.76 -24.57 -45.02
C SER A 116 14.35 -24.85 -44.47
N THR A 117 13.37 -23.94 -44.36
CA THR A 117 12.33 -23.66 -45.38
C THR A 117 11.33 -22.62 -44.80
N ARG A 118 10.72 -21.85 -45.72
CA ARG A 118 10.01 -20.55 -45.62
C ARG A 118 8.73 -20.43 -44.74
N LEU A 119 8.56 -19.18 -44.28
CA LEU A 119 7.43 -18.36 -43.76
C LEU A 119 6.09 -18.43 -44.55
N PRO A 120 4.92 -17.89 -44.08
CA PRO A 120 4.80 -16.60 -43.34
C PRO A 120 3.66 -16.37 -42.31
N SER A 121 3.85 -15.28 -41.54
CA SER A 121 2.87 -14.22 -41.20
C SER A 121 1.54 -14.58 -40.49
N THR A 122 1.36 -14.11 -39.25
CA THR A 122 0.49 -12.96 -38.91
C THR A 122 0.31 -12.85 -37.38
N SER A 123 0.52 -11.66 -36.83
CA SER A 123 -0.06 -11.22 -35.55
C SER A 123 -1.30 -10.37 -35.87
N PRO A 124 -2.30 -10.34 -34.99
CA PRO A 124 -2.48 -9.14 -34.15
C PRO A 124 -2.89 -9.51 -32.70
N PHE A 125 -2.36 -8.85 -31.68
CA PHE A 125 -2.90 -7.62 -31.08
C PHE A 125 -4.39 -7.72 -30.69
N LEU A 126 -4.66 -7.86 -29.39
CA LEU A 126 -5.88 -7.44 -28.66
C LEU A 126 -5.48 -7.38 -27.16
N SER A 127 -5.16 -6.20 -26.61
CA SER A 127 -6.07 -5.21 -26.01
C SER A 127 -6.90 -5.71 -24.81
N ARG A 128 -6.39 -5.38 -23.61
CA ARG A 128 -7.02 -4.57 -22.53
C ARG A 128 -8.53 -4.70 -22.28
N SER A 129 -8.90 -5.03 -21.03
CA SER A 129 -9.87 -4.29 -20.15
C SER A 129 -10.09 -5.07 -18.83
N HIS A 130 -9.64 -4.56 -17.68
CA HIS A 130 -10.43 -3.80 -16.69
C HIS A 130 -11.85 -4.33 -16.43
N HIS A 131 -12.06 -4.98 -15.29
CA HIS A 131 -13.33 -4.96 -14.57
C HIS A 131 -13.05 -4.74 -13.08
N SER A 132 -13.41 -3.54 -12.62
CA SER A 132 -13.48 -3.15 -11.21
C SER A 132 -14.94 -3.31 -10.80
N SER A 133 -15.24 -4.21 -9.86
CA SER A 133 -16.54 -4.28 -9.21
C SER A 133 -16.41 -3.82 -7.77
N SER A 134 -16.84 -2.59 -7.56
CA SER A 134 -17.21 -2.02 -6.27
C SER A 134 -18.61 -2.52 -5.92
N ALA A 135 -18.78 -3.11 -4.74
CA ALA A 135 -20.08 -3.30 -4.11
C ALA A 135 -19.97 -2.80 -2.67
N ALA A 136 -20.57 -1.65 -2.44
CA ALA A 136 -20.90 -1.11 -1.14
C ALA A 136 -22.34 -1.48 -0.83
N CYS A 137 -22.58 -2.01 0.37
CA CYS A 137 -23.83 -1.95 1.12
C CYS A 137 -23.44 -1.83 2.60
#